data_AF-A0A7S2X096-F1
#
_entry.id   AF-A0A7S2X096-F1
#
_cell.length_a   1.000
_cell.length_b   1.000
_cell.length_c   1.000
_cell.angle_alpha   90.00
_cell.angle_beta   90.00
_cell.angle_gamma   90.00
#
_symmetry.space_group_name_H-M   'P 1'
#
loop_
_entity.id
_entity.type
_entity.pdbx_description
1 polymer ?
#
loop_
_entity_poly.entity_id
_entity_poly.type
_entity_poly.pdbx_seq_one_letter_code
_entity_poly.pdbx_strand_id
1 'polypeptide(L)'
;VVGGGAGGTELCLAVHHRLTAVDEIEGVEIALYTRGQVLSGQNEYGRTVIRETLKQRGIRLVEGARVLEVMDKKLKFANADGAVREEAFDHCLWCTSASPASWLRNSGLDVDDRGFVLVDEHLESLSHPGIFAAGDCATMSDHPRPKAGVFAVRQGAPLMENLTGKLEGLEEEALTRYVPQTRYLSLISTGDKYAVGLRGCWGFRGQWVWRLKNWIDTTWMAKYTSEVRDSLRSMVQPEDSKEESAEGKHKMFCAGCGSKVGPDVLSSVLQLLKESAYA
;
A
#
# COMPACT_ATOMS: atom_id res chain seq x y z
N VAL A 1 10.80 -11.69 -5.27
CA VAL A 1 10.00 -10.47 -4.93
C VAL A 1 10.60 -9.26 -5.62
N VAL A 2 9.80 -8.47 -6.34
CA VAL A 2 10.24 -7.25 -7.01
C VAL A 2 9.75 -6.02 -6.25
N GLY A 3 10.67 -5.18 -5.81
CA GLY A 3 10.41 -3.92 -5.09
C GLY A 3 10.97 -3.91 -3.67
N GLY A 4 12.14 -3.31 -3.47
CA GLY A 4 12.79 -3.20 -2.14
C GLY A 4 12.23 -2.11 -1.23
N GLY A 5 10.97 -1.72 -1.40
CA GLY A 5 10.27 -0.82 -0.48
C GLY A 5 9.84 -1.52 0.82
N ALA A 6 9.12 -0.82 1.69
CA ALA A 6 8.60 -1.41 2.94
C ALA A 6 7.73 -2.64 2.66
N GLY A 7 6.72 -2.51 1.78
CA GLY A 7 5.81 -3.62 1.45
C GLY A 7 6.51 -4.85 0.87
N GLY A 8 7.43 -4.67 -0.08
CA GLY A 8 8.14 -5.81 -0.67
C GLY A 8 9.13 -6.46 0.31
N THR A 9 9.73 -5.68 1.20
CA THR A 9 10.57 -6.22 2.29
C THR A 9 9.72 -7.03 3.29
N GLU A 10 8.58 -6.49 3.74
CA GLU A 10 7.67 -7.20 4.65
C GLU A 10 7.14 -8.48 4.00
N LEU A 11 6.73 -8.42 2.73
CA LEU A 11 6.23 -9.57 1.98
C LEU A 11 7.30 -10.67 1.87
N CYS A 12 8.53 -10.29 1.53
CA CYS A 12 9.65 -11.22 1.43
C CYS A 12 9.95 -11.92 2.76
N LEU A 13 9.95 -11.17 3.87
CA LEU A 13 10.21 -11.70 5.21
C LEU A 13 9.03 -12.55 5.73
N ALA A 14 7.79 -12.18 5.38
CA ALA A 14 6.60 -12.94 5.72
C ALA A 14 6.52 -14.28 4.98
N VAL A 15 6.85 -14.30 3.68
CA VAL A 15 6.93 -15.54 2.88
C VAL A 15 7.97 -16.48 3.48
N HIS A 16 9.19 -15.98 3.75
CA HIS A 16 10.22 -16.76 4.42
C HIS A 16 9.70 -17.32 5.76
N HIS A 17 9.16 -16.46 6.63
CA HIS A 17 8.67 -16.89 7.94
C HIS A 17 7.59 -17.97 7.83
N ARG A 18 6.66 -17.84 6.87
CA ARG A 18 5.60 -18.83 6.66
C ARG A 18 6.15 -20.17 6.20
N LEU A 19 7.03 -20.18 5.19
CA LEU A 19 7.62 -21.42 4.67
C LEU A 19 8.49 -22.13 5.71
N THR A 20 9.24 -21.37 6.53
CA THR A 20 9.97 -21.95 7.66
C THR A 20 9.02 -22.56 8.70
N ALA A 21 7.88 -21.92 8.98
CA ALA A 21 6.93 -22.40 9.98
C ALA A 21 6.16 -23.66 9.58
N VAL A 22 6.20 -24.06 8.30
CA VAL A 22 5.59 -25.31 7.79
C VAL A 22 6.65 -26.30 7.27
N ASP A 23 7.93 -26.07 7.59
CA ASP A 23 9.04 -26.91 7.14
C ASP A 23 9.16 -27.08 5.61
N GLU A 24 8.66 -26.12 4.82
CA GLU A 24 8.73 -26.10 3.34
C GLU A 24 9.77 -25.10 2.79
N ILE A 25 10.65 -24.59 3.64
CA ILE A 25 11.70 -23.66 3.21
C ILE A 25 12.86 -24.37 2.49
N GLU A 26 13.02 -25.68 2.70
CA GLU A 26 14.09 -26.45 2.08
C GLU A 26 13.93 -26.49 0.55
N GLY A 27 15.00 -26.16 -0.17
CA GLY A 27 14.97 -26.08 -1.64
C GLY A 27 14.36 -24.80 -2.22
N VAL A 28 13.84 -23.88 -1.38
CA VAL A 28 13.26 -22.60 -1.84
C VAL A 28 14.29 -21.49 -1.79
N GLU A 29 14.61 -20.89 -2.94
CA GLU A 29 15.38 -19.65 -3.01
C GLU A 29 14.46 -18.43 -2.99
N ILE A 30 14.71 -17.50 -2.05
CA ILE A 30 13.98 -16.23 -1.99
C ILE A 30 14.93 -15.09 -2.33
N ALA A 31 14.56 -14.29 -3.33
CA ALA A 31 15.30 -13.09 -3.73
C ALA A 31 14.44 -11.83 -3.71
N LEU A 32 15.00 -10.72 -3.25
CA LEU A 32 14.41 -9.38 -3.25
C LEU A 32 15.18 -8.46 -4.21
N TYR A 33 14.51 -8.02 -5.28
CA TYR A 33 15.10 -7.13 -6.29
C TYR A 33 14.69 -5.68 -6.06
N THR A 34 15.64 -4.76 -6.19
CA THR A 34 15.38 -3.33 -6.10
C THR A 34 16.31 -2.52 -6.99
N ARG A 35 15.75 -1.51 -7.68
CA ARG A 35 16.51 -0.63 -8.59
C ARG A 35 17.62 0.14 -7.87
N GLY A 36 17.40 0.52 -6.62
CA GLY A 36 18.34 1.30 -5.84
C GLY A 36 18.77 0.52 -4.61
N GLN A 37 18.73 1.19 -3.47
CA GLN A 37 18.91 0.52 -2.19
C GLN A 37 17.59 -0.06 -1.66
N VAL A 38 17.68 -1.09 -0.82
CA VAL A 38 16.57 -1.54 0.00
C VAL A 38 16.13 -0.39 0.93
N LEU A 39 14.82 -0.24 1.14
CA LEU A 39 14.23 0.87 1.89
C LEU A 39 14.80 2.26 1.51
N SER A 40 14.92 2.55 0.21
CA SER A 40 15.54 3.79 -0.29
C SER A 40 14.91 5.09 0.25
N GLY A 41 13.65 5.06 0.71
CA GLY A 41 12.97 6.18 1.34
C GLY A 41 13.14 6.30 2.86
N GLN A 42 13.97 5.45 3.48
CA GLN A 42 14.20 5.40 4.92
C GLN A 42 15.64 5.77 5.29
N ASN A 43 15.94 5.83 6.59
CA ASN A 43 17.28 6.14 7.10
C ASN A 43 18.25 4.94 7.01
N GLU A 44 19.54 5.19 7.21
CA GLU A 44 20.58 4.14 7.10
C GLU A 44 20.43 3.04 8.14
N TYR A 45 20.00 3.38 9.36
CA TYR A 45 19.74 2.37 10.39
C TYR A 45 18.75 1.31 9.91
N GLY A 46 17.62 1.73 9.33
CA GLY A 46 16.62 0.80 8.80
C GLY A 46 17.17 -0.08 7.68
N ARG A 47 17.98 0.49 6.79
CA ARG A 47 18.64 -0.26 5.71
C ARG A 47 19.59 -1.32 6.25
N THR A 48 20.47 -0.94 7.17
CA THR A 48 21.42 -1.87 7.80
C THR A 48 20.70 -3.01 8.50
N VAL A 49 19.70 -2.72 9.33
CA VAL A 49 18.95 -3.75 10.05
C VAL A 49 18.25 -4.72 9.09
N ILE A 50 17.64 -4.21 8.02
CA ILE A 50 16.97 -5.07 7.03
C ILE A 50 17.99 -5.89 6.23
N ARG A 51 19.12 -5.32 5.80
CA ARG A 51 20.18 -6.09 5.13
C ARG A 51 20.69 -7.23 6.02
N GLU A 52 20.94 -6.95 7.30
CA GLU A 52 21.33 -7.97 8.28
C GLU A 52 20.27 -9.06 8.41
N THR A 53 18.99 -8.68 8.53
CA THR A 53 17.88 -9.62 8.70
C THR A 53 17.68 -10.51 7.47
N LEU A 54 17.74 -9.93 6.26
CA LEU A 54 17.67 -10.69 5.01
C LEU A 54 18.84 -11.68 4.90
N LYS A 55 20.06 -11.22 5.21
CA LYS A 55 21.26 -12.06 5.19
C LYS A 55 21.19 -13.21 6.20
N GLN A 56 20.74 -12.94 7.43
CA GLN A 56 20.58 -13.95 8.49
C GLN A 56 19.58 -15.05 8.10
N ARG A 57 18.63 -14.73 7.21
CA ARG A 57 17.58 -15.64 6.74
C ARG A 57 17.88 -16.26 5.38
N GLY A 58 19.10 -16.11 4.87
CA GLY A 58 19.46 -16.64 3.55
C GLY A 58 18.67 -16.04 2.39
N ILE A 59 18.02 -14.89 2.58
CA ILE A 59 17.27 -14.21 1.53
C ILE A 59 18.25 -13.38 0.71
N ARG A 60 18.33 -13.64 -0.60
CA ARG A 60 19.21 -12.90 -1.50
C ARG A 60 18.66 -11.50 -1.77
N LEU A 61 19.43 -10.48 -1.42
CA LEU A 61 19.13 -9.09 -1.77
C LEU A 61 19.89 -8.68 -3.02
N VAL A 62 19.17 -8.24 -4.05
CA VAL A 62 19.73 -7.76 -5.32
C VAL A 62 19.45 -6.25 -5.44
N GLU A 63 20.35 -5.44 -4.88
CA GLU A 63 20.35 -3.97 -5.01
C GLU A 63 20.92 -3.54 -6.37
N GLY A 64 20.52 -2.35 -6.85
CA GLY A 64 20.96 -1.85 -8.16
C GLY A 64 20.36 -2.58 -9.36
N ALA A 65 19.39 -3.48 -9.16
CA ALA A 65 18.73 -4.24 -10.21
C ALA A 65 17.39 -3.61 -10.58
N ARG A 66 17.37 -2.86 -11.69
CA ARG A 66 16.13 -2.35 -12.30
C ARG A 66 15.47 -3.46 -13.09
N VAL A 67 14.42 -4.05 -12.54
CA VAL A 67 13.57 -4.97 -13.31
C VAL A 67 12.95 -4.22 -14.50
N LEU A 68 13.14 -4.78 -15.69
CA LEU A 68 12.66 -4.24 -16.96
C LEU A 68 11.38 -4.96 -17.39
N GLU A 69 11.35 -6.28 -17.20
CA GLU A 69 10.28 -7.13 -17.73
C GLU A 69 10.17 -8.41 -16.89
N VAL A 70 8.93 -8.89 -16.73
CA VAL A 70 8.61 -10.21 -16.16
C VAL A 70 7.94 -11.00 -17.27
N MET A 71 8.64 -12.02 -17.77
CA MET A 71 8.14 -12.98 -18.74
C MET A 71 7.75 -14.27 -18.02
N ASP A 72 7.22 -15.25 -18.76
CA ASP A 72 6.94 -16.57 -18.19
C ASP A 72 8.22 -17.17 -17.58
N LYS A 73 8.19 -17.36 -16.25
CA LYS A 73 9.28 -17.89 -15.41
C LYS A 73 10.65 -17.22 -15.58
N LYS A 74 10.70 -15.99 -16.09
CA LYS A 74 11.95 -15.31 -16.41
C LYS A 74 11.90 -13.82 -16.11
N LEU A 75 12.80 -13.37 -15.24
CA LEU A 75 12.95 -11.98 -14.82
C LEU A 75 14.08 -11.34 -15.61
N LYS A 76 13.81 -10.23 -16.30
CA LYS A 76 14.83 -9.44 -17.00
C LYS A 76 15.08 -8.14 -16.24
N PHE A 77 16.34 -7.85 -15.94
CA PHE A 77 16.74 -6.67 -15.18
C PHE A 77 18.04 -6.07 -15.69
N ALA A 78 18.18 -4.76 -15.53
CA ALA A 78 19.44 -4.05 -15.74
C ALA A 78 20.12 -3.79 -14.40
N ASN A 79 21.39 -4.12 -14.29
CA ASN A 79 22.22 -3.81 -13.14
C ASN A 79 22.65 -2.33 -13.12
N ALA A 80 23.29 -1.92 -12.03
CA ALA A 80 23.83 -0.57 -11.87
C ALA A 80 24.90 -0.20 -12.92
N ASP A 81 25.58 -1.20 -13.49
CA ASP A 81 26.53 -1.07 -14.60
C ASP A 81 25.86 -0.99 -15.99
N GLY A 82 24.52 -1.06 -16.05
CA GLY A 82 23.74 -1.07 -17.28
C GLY A 82 23.65 -2.44 -17.97
N ALA A 83 24.34 -3.47 -17.47
CA ALA A 83 24.28 -4.80 -18.05
C ALA A 83 22.89 -5.41 -17.83
N VAL A 84 22.30 -5.91 -18.93
CA VAL A 84 21.03 -6.64 -18.88
C VAL A 84 21.30 -8.09 -18.53
N ARG A 85 20.60 -8.58 -17.51
CA ARG A 85 20.65 -9.95 -17.04
C ARG A 85 19.26 -10.55 -17.01
N GLU A 86 19.24 -11.86 -17.01
CA GLU A 86 18.04 -12.65 -16.94
C GLU A 86 18.19 -13.72 -15.88
N GLU A 87 17.10 -14.00 -15.18
CA GLU A 87 17.10 -14.98 -14.10
C GLU A 87 15.78 -15.73 -14.07
N ALA A 88 15.85 -17.05 -13.89
CA ALA A 88 14.67 -17.90 -13.82
C ALA A 88 13.98 -17.76 -12.46
N PHE A 89 12.66 -17.93 -12.45
CA PHE A 89 11.87 -17.99 -11.22
C PHE A 89 10.65 -18.90 -11.39
N ASP A 90 10.17 -19.48 -10.30
CA ASP A 90 8.89 -20.20 -10.28
C ASP A 90 7.72 -19.27 -9.94
N HIS A 91 7.93 -18.35 -8.99
CA HIS A 91 6.93 -17.36 -8.59
C HIS A 91 7.50 -15.94 -8.51
N CYS A 92 6.77 -14.97 -9.04
CA CYS A 92 7.11 -13.55 -8.95
C CYS A 92 6.03 -12.78 -8.18
N LEU A 93 6.41 -12.25 -7.01
CA LEU A 93 5.60 -11.30 -6.26
C LEU A 93 6.00 -9.87 -6.62
N TRP A 94 5.08 -9.13 -7.23
CA TRP A 94 5.29 -7.76 -7.69
C TRP A 94 4.81 -6.75 -6.64
N CYS A 95 5.75 -6.07 -5.97
CA CYS A 95 5.47 -5.13 -4.89
C CYS A 95 6.24 -3.81 -5.09
N THR A 96 6.02 -3.17 -6.24
CA THR A 96 6.62 -1.87 -6.56
C THR A 96 5.78 -0.70 -6.03
N SER A 97 6.33 0.51 -6.11
CA SER A 97 5.62 1.73 -5.72
C SER A 97 4.32 1.92 -6.49
N ALA A 98 3.39 2.68 -5.88
CA ALA A 98 2.15 3.09 -6.52
C ALA A 98 2.42 3.78 -7.87
N SER A 99 1.60 3.44 -8.86
CA SER A 99 1.51 4.09 -10.15
C SER A 99 0.11 4.69 -10.28
N PRO A 100 -0.04 5.87 -10.90
CA PRO A 100 -1.36 6.44 -11.10
C PRO A 100 -2.17 5.59 -12.07
N ALA A 101 -3.49 5.66 -11.94
CA ALA A 101 -4.38 5.07 -12.93
C ALA A 101 -4.14 5.74 -14.29
N SER A 102 -3.93 4.93 -15.34
CA SER A 102 -3.53 5.43 -16.66
C SER A 102 -4.50 6.44 -17.26
N TRP A 103 -5.79 6.31 -16.95
CA TRP A 103 -6.84 7.20 -17.44
C TRP A 103 -6.75 8.63 -16.87
N LEU A 104 -6.08 8.86 -15.73
CA LEU A 104 -5.96 10.19 -15.12
C LEU A 104 -5.22 11.18 -16.02
N ARG A 105 -4.25 10.72 -16.82
CA ARG A 105 -3.57 11.59 -17.79
C ARG A 105 -4.48 12.03 -18.93
N ASN A 106 -5.51 11.23 -19.21
CA ASN A 106 -6.44 11.47 -20.31
C ASN A 106 -7.77 12.05 -19.82
N SER A 107 -7.91 12.37 -18.53
CA SER A 107 -9.15 12.88 -17.95
C SER A 107 -9.34 14.39 -18.14
N GLY A 108 -8.30 15.09 -18.61
CA GLY A 108 -8.28 16.56 -18.69
C GLY A 108 -7.87 17.24 -17.38
N LEU A 109 -7.71 16.49 -16.28
CA LEU A 109 -7.18 17.04 -15.02
C LEU A 109 -5.69 17.35 -15.15
N ASP A 110 -5.26 18.41 -14.47
CA ASP A 110 -3.84 18.64 -14.20
C ASP A 110 -3.28 17.48 -13.37
N VAL A 111 -2.17 16.93 -13.88
CA VAL A 111 -1.45 15.82 -13.26
C VAL A 111 0.04 16.13 -13.18
N ASP A 112 0.71 15.56 -12.18
CA ASP A 112 2.17 15.67 -12.07
C ASP A 112 2.90 14.88 -13.18
N ASP A 113 4.22 15.02 -13.24
CA ASP A 113 5.07 14.32 -14.20
C ASP A 113 4.90 12.79 -14.16
N ARG A 114 4.41 12.25 -13.04
CA ARG A 114 4.17 10.81 -12.85
C ARG A 114 2.74 10.42 -13.20
N GLY A 115 1.80 11.35 -13.26
CA GLY A 115 0.40 11.18 -13.68
C GLY A 115 -0.61 11.18 -12.52
N PHE A 116 -0.21 11.64 -11.33
CA PHE A 116 -1.12 11.81 -10.20
C PHE A 116 -1.81 13.17 -10.26
N VAL A 117 -3.09 13.25 -9.89
CA VAL A 117 -3.87 14.50 -9.92
C VAL A 117 -3.21 15.56 -9.04
N LEU A 118 -2.97 16.75 -9.58
CA LEU A 118 -2.46 17.87 -8.82
C LEU A 118 -3.61 18.52 -8.04
N VAL A 119 -3.40 18.66 -6.73
CA VAL A 119 -4.36 19.30 -5.83
C VAL A 119 -3.69 20.36 -4.97
N ASP A 120 -4.49 21.32 -4.51
CA ASP A 120 -4.09 22.39 -3.60
C ASP A 120 -4.07 21.93 -2.12
N GLU A 121 -3.98 22.89 -1.20
CA GLU A 121 -4.07 22.65 0.25
C GLU A 121 -5.47 22.26 0.74
N HIS A 122 -6.52 22.44 -0.07
CA HIS A 122 -7.89 22.01 0.21
C HIS A 122 -8.23 20.63 -0.37
N LEU A 123 -7.26 20.00 -1.05
CA LEU A 123 -7.42 18.73 -1.79
C LEU A 123 -8.30 18.85 -3.04
N GLU A 124 -8.50 20.07 -3.53
CA GLU A 124 -9.23 20.40 -4.76
C GLU A 124 -8.27 20.40 -5.96
N SER A 125 -8.75 19.96 -7.11
CA SER A 125 -7.99 19.93 -8.36
C SER A 125 -7.58 21.33 -8.78
N LEU A 126 -6.30 21.52 -9.14
CA LEU A 126 -5.80 22.81 -9.60
C LEU A 126 -6.41 23.28 -10.94
N SER A 127 -7.00 22.35 -11.69
CA SER A 127 -7.52 22.60 -13.04
C SER A 127 -9.04 22.72 -13.09
N HIS A 128 -9.75 22.12 -12.12
CA HIS A 128 -11.20 21.94 -12.18
C HIS A 128 -11.82 22.14 -10.80
N PRO A 129 -12.37 23.34 -10.52
CA PRO A 129 -13.13 23.58 -9.30
C PRO A 129 -14.29 22.59 -9.15
N GLY A 130 -14.55 22.13 -7.93
CA GLY A 130 -15.53 21.11 -7.55
C GLY A 130 -15.03 19.67 -7.67
N ILE A 131 -13.82 19.43 -8.22
CA ILE A 131 -13.21 18.10 -8.29
C ILE A 131 -12.16 17.95 -7.21
N PHE A 132 -12.29 16.93 -6.36
CA PHE A 132 -11.35 16.65 -5.28
C PHE A 132 -10.63 15.33 -5.50
N ALA A 133 -9.38 15.25 -5.02
CA ALA A 133 -8.61 14.01 -5.04
C ALA A 133 -7.76 13.85 -3.78
N ALA A 134 -7.67 12.62 -3.27
CA ALA A 134 -6.95 12.30 -2.04
C ALA A 134 -6.30 10.92 -2.09
N GLY A 135 -5.35 10.70 -1.18
CA GLY A 135 -4.59 9.47 -1.08
C GLY A 135 -3.60 9.31 -2.23
N ASP A 136 -3.33 8.06 -2.60
CA ASP A 136 -2.25 7.76 -3.53
C ASP A 136 -2.49 8.27 -4.96
N CYS A 137 -3.73 8.62 -5.34
CA CYS A 137 -4.04 9.16 -6.66
C CYS A 137 -3.72 10.66 -6.82
N ALA A 138 -3.47 11.38 -5.72
CA ALA A 138 -3.31 12.83 -5.70
C ALA A 138 -1.92 13.25 -5.22
N THR A 139 -1.38 14.32 -5.79
CA THR A 139 -0.16 15.00 -5.36
C THR A 139 -0.53 16.42 -4.95
N MET A 140 -0.34 16.74 -3.66
CA MET A 140 -0.45 18.12 -3.18
C MET A 140 0.73 18.94 -3.69
N SER A 141 0.48 19.94 -4.53
CA SER A 141 1.52 20.72 -5.24
C SER A 141 2.52 21.38 -4.29
N ASP A 142 2.01 22.04 -3.25
CA ASP A 142 2.83 22.81 -2.30
C ASP A 142 3.44 21.92 -1.21
N HIS A 143 2.90 20.71 -1.04
CA HIS A 143 3.27 19.79 0.03
C HIS A 143 3.47 18.36 -0.48
N PRO A 144 4.40 18.11 -1.43
CA PRO A 144 4.60 16.79 -1.98
C PRO A 144 5.05 15.81 -0.88
N ARG A 145 4.39 14.65 -0.81
CA ARG A 145 4.69 13.55 0.11
C ARG A 145 4.81 12.24 -0.65
N PRO A 146 5.62 11.28 -0.15
CA PRO A 146 5.65 9.95 -0.75
C PRO A 146 4.27 9.30 -0.62
N LYS A 147 3.88 8.51 -1.63
CA LYS A 147 2.63 7.74 -1.62
C LYS A 147 2.70 6.69 -0.51
N ALA A 148 2.06 6.97 0.62
CA ALA A 148 2.09 6.14 1.81
C ALA A 148 0.77 6.30 2.58
N GLY A 149 0.25 5.17 3.09
CA GLY A 149 -1.05 5.12 3.76
C GLY A 149 -1.19 6.13 4.91
N VAL A 150 -0.10 6.44 5.62
CA VAL A 150 -0.10 7.40 6.75
C VAL A 150 -0.51 8.83 6.33
N PHE A 151 -0.25 9.22 5.08
CA PHE A 151 -0.70 10.50 4.53
C PHE A 151 -2.13 10.40 4.01
N ALA A 152 -2.43 9.33 3.26
CA ALA A 152 -3.75 9.09 2.71
C ALA A 152 -4.85 9.07 3.79
N VAL A 153 -4.64 8.35 4.90
CA VAL A 153 -5.62 8.27 5.99
C VAL A 153 -5.90 9.62 6.66
N ARG A 154 -4.94 10.55 6.62
CA ARG A 154 -5.07 11.89 7.21
C ARG A 154 -5.74 12.89 6.28
N GLN A 155 -5.80 12.60 4.98
CA GLN A 155 -6.52 13.42 4.01
C GLN A 155 -8.03 13.22 4.07
N GLY A 156 -8.53 12.13 4.69
CA GLY A 156 -9.96 11.82 4.70
C GLY A 156 -10.84 12.86 5.41
N ALA A 157 -10.45 13.30 6.61
CA ALA A 157 -11.21 14.31 7.35
C ALA A 157 -11.28 15.67 6.63
N PRO A 158 -10.15 16.31 6.24
CA PRO A 158 -10.21 17.59 5.51
C PRO A 158 -10.90 17.46 4.15
N LEU A 159 -10.78 16.32 3.47
CA LEU A 159 -11.52 16.07 2.23
C LEU A 159 -13.04 16.12 2.47
N MET A 160 -13.52 15.46 3.52
CA MET A 160 -14.96 15.44 3.85
C MET A 160 -15.47 16.83 4.23
N GLU A 161 -14.70 17.57 5.03
CA GLU A 161 -15.04 18.95 5.42
C GLU A 161 -15.14 19.86 4.19
N ASN A 162 -14.15 19.82 3.30
CA ASN A 162 -14.13 20.68 2.11
C ASN A 162 -15.18 20.31 1.07
N LEU A 163 -15.47 19.01 0.88
CA LEU A 163 -16.58 18.57 0.05
C LEU A 163 -17.92 19.09 0.58
N THR A 164 -18.14 18.99 1.90
CA THR A 164 -19.37 19.49 2.54
C THR A 164 -19.45 21.01 2.40
N GLY A 165 -18.37 21.72 2.71
CA GLY A 165 -18.29 23.17 2.60
C GLY A 165 -18.59 23.68 1.20
N LYS A 166 -18.03 23.06 0.15
CA LYS A 166 -18.36 23.42 -1.25
C LYS A 166 -19.82 23.17 -1.59
N LEU A 167 -20.42 22.08 -1.11
CA LEU A 167 -21.84 21.79 -1.33
C LEU A 167 -22.76 22.81 -0.62
N GLU A 168 -22.32 23.34 0.51
CA GLU A 168 -23.01 24.40 1.26
C GLU A 168 -22.75 25.81 0.71
N GLY A 169 -21.92 25.92 -0.34
CA GLY A 169 -21.60 27.20 -0.98
C GLY A 169 -20.60 28.06 -0.20
N LEU A 170 -19.75 27.44 0.64
CA LEU A 170 -18.66 28.15 1.28
C LEU A 170 -17.65 28.65 0.24
N GLU A 171 -17.21 29.90 0.43
CA GLU A 171 -16.09 30.49 -0.30
C GLU A 171 -14.78 29.77 0.04
N GLU A 172 -13.77 29.91 -0.82
CA GLU A 172 -12.50 29.21 -0.69
C GLU A 172 -11.77 29.53 0.62
N GLU A 173 -11.85 30.77 1.11
CA GLU A 173 -11.20 31.18 2.36
C GLU A 173 -11.80 30.52 3.61
N ALA A 174 -13.02 30.01 3.50
CA ALA A 174 -13.71 29.29 4.57
C ALA A 174 -13.44 27.77 4.55
N LEU A 175 -12.76 27.25 3.52
CA LEU A 175 -12.40 25.84 3.44
C LEU A 175 -11.24 25.49 4.38
N THR A 176 -11.22 24.23 4.83
CA THR A 176 -10.18 23.69 5.70
C THR A 176 -8.89 23.49 4.91
N ARG A 177 -7.86 24.28 5.24
CA ARG A 177 -6.50 24.07 4.74
C ARG A 177 -5.86 22.85 5.39
N TYR A 178 -5.25 21.99 4.58
CA TYR A 178 -4.55 20.79 5.03
C TYR A 178 -3.08 20.81 4.68
N VAL A 179 -2.23 20.79 5.71
CA VAL A 179 -0.77 20.65 5.57
C VAL A 179 -0.33 19.29 6.10
N PRO A 180 0.14 18.36 5.23
CA PRO A 180 0.57 17.05 5.68
C PRO A 180 1.89 17.14 6.46
N GLN A 181 1.95 16.39 7.57
CA GLN A 181 3.15 16.21 8.38
C GLN A 181 4.40 15.89 7.52
N THR A 182 5.57 16.38 7.91
CA THR A 182 6.82 16.11 7.17
C THR A 182 7.45 14.78 7.56
N ARG A 183 7.26 14.35 8.81
CA ARG A 183 7.84 13.12 9.38
C ARG A 183 6.72 12.17 9.80
N TYR A 184 6.91 10.89 9.49
CA TYR A 184 6.00 9.83 9.88
C TYR A 184 6.77 8.68 10.53
N LEU A 185 6.05 7.87 11.31
CA LEU A 185 6.57 6.63 11.87
C LEU A 185 6.34 5.52 10.84
N SER A 186 7.40 4.85 10.42
CA SER A 186 7.33 3.61 9.63
C SER A 186 7.60 2.43 10.56
N LEU A 187 6.72 1.43 10.54
CA LEU A 187 6.87 0.18 11.27
C LEU A 187 6.86 -0.96 10.26
N ILE A 188 8.01 -1.60 10.08
CA ILE A 188 8.27 -2.61 9.06
C ILE A 188 8.41 -3.95 9.77
N SER A 189 7.45 -4.86 9.56
CA SER A 189 7.46 -6.20 10.11
C SER A 189 8.57 -7.05 9.50
N THR A 190 9.17 -7.91 10.32
CA THR A 190 10.10 -8.95 9.87
C THR A 190 9.43 -10.32 9.80
N GLY A 191 8.10 -10.40 9.85
CA GLY A 191 7.35 -11.66 9.70
C GLY A 191 7.23 -12.51 10.97
N ASP A 192 8.26 -12.56 11.79
CA ASP A 192 8.40 -13.36 13.03
C ASP A 192 7.93 -12.63 14.30
N LYS A 193 6.85 -11.85 14.18
CA LYS A 193 6.35 -10.97 15.26
C LYS A 193 7.43 -10.04 15.83
N TYR A 194 8.35 -9.63 14.97
CA TYR A 194 9.39 -8.65 15.22
C TYR A 194 9.27 -7.54 14.16
N ALA A 195 9.74 -6.33 14.48
CA ALA A 195 9.63 -5.19 13.58
C ALA A 195 10.75 -4.18 13.79
N VAL A 196 10.98 -3.39 12.75
CA VAL A 196 11.86 -2.22 12.73
C VAL A 196 11.00 -0.96 12.66
N GLY A 197 11.22 -0.04 13.60
CA GLY A 197 10.54 1.24 13.66
C GLY A 197 11.48 2.39 13.32
N LEU A 198 11.03 3.28 12.43
CA LEU A 198 11.83 4.37 11.87
C LEU A 198 11.04 5.68 11.93
N ARG A 199 11.65 6.74 12.48
CA ARG A 199 11.06 8.09 12.50
C ARG A 199 12.15 9.14 12.30
N GLY A 200 12.30 9.58 11.06
CA GLY A 200 13.38 10.50 10.68
C GLY A 200 14.76 9.87 10.90
N CYS A 201 15.61 10.43 11.76
CA CYS A 201 16.93 9.88 12.06
C CYS A 201 16.91 8.77 13.13
N TRP A 202 15.80 8.61 13.86
CA TRP A 202 15.67 7.62 14.92
C TRP A 202 15.25 6.27 14.37
N GLY A 203 15.83 5.22 14.94
CA GLY A 203 15.52 3.83 14.60
C GLY A 203 15.52 2.95 15.84
N PHE A 204 14.60 2.01 15.89
CA PHE A 204 14.46 1.03 16.97
C PHE A 204 13.94 -0.30 16.41
N ARG A 205 14.17 -1.40 17.11
CA ARG A 205 13.74 -2.73 16.68
C ARG A 205 13.38 -3.61 17.87
N GLY A 206 12.45 -4.54 17.69
CA GLY A 206 12.01 -5.41 18.78
C GLY A 206 10.65 -6.05 18.56
N GLN A 207 10.34 -7.07 19.37
CA GLN A 207 8.98 -7.61 19.47
C GLN A 207 7.99 -6.57 19.99
N TRP A 208 8.42 -5.68 20.90
CA TRP A 208 7.58 -4.59 21.39
C TRP A 208 7.18 -3.61 20.26
N VAL A 209 8.05 -3.42 19.27
CA VAL A 209 7.78 -2.61 18.07
C VAL A 209 6.71 -3.26 17.22
N TRP A 210 6.78 -4.59 17.07
CA TRP A 210 5.75 -5.35 16.38
C TRP A 210 4.41 -5.29 17.13
N ARG A 211 4.42 -5.39 18.47
CA ARG A 211 3.19 -5.24 19.28
C ARG A 211 2.55 -3.86 19.08
N LEU A 212 3.37 -2.80 19.05
CA LEU A 212 2.91 -1.45 18.73
C LEU A 212 2.31 -1.38 17.32
N LYS A 213 3.00 -1.92 16.31
CA LYS A 213 2.49 -1.98 14.93
C LYS A 213 1.15 -2.70 14.88
N ASN A 214 1.08 -3.90 15.44
CA ASN A 214 -0.11 -4.72 15.46
C ASN A 214 -1.26 -3.98 16.15
N TRP A 215 -1.01 -3.33 17.29
CA TRP A 215 -2.03 -2.52 17.97
C TRP A 215 -2.50 -1.34 17.12
N ILE A 216 -1.60 -0.58 16.47
CA ILE A 216 -1.99 0.54 15.57
C ILE A 216 -2.85 0.01 14.42
N ASP A 217 -2.40 -1.06 13.76
CA ASP A 217 -3.05 -1.61 12.57
C ASP A 217 -4.42 -2.21 12.93
N THR A 218 -4.53 -3.02 13.99
CA THR A 218 -5.81 -3.62 14.40
C THR A 218 -6.78 -2.58 14.96
N THR A 219 -6.30 -1.59 15.70
CA THR A 219 -7.14 -0.48 16.20
C THR A 219 -7.68 0.34 15.04
N TRP A 220 -6.88 0.58 13.99
CA TRP A 220 -7.35 1.23 12.78
C TRP A 220 -8.41 0.39 12.08
N MET A 221 -8.15 -0.90 11.87
CA MET A 221 -9.09 -1.81 11.21
C MET A 221 -10.41 -1.95 11.98
N ALA A 222 -10.37 -1.94 13.31
CA ALA A 222 -11.56 -2.02 14.17
C ALA A 222 -12.54 -0.86 13.95
N LYS A 223 -12.06 0.30 13.49
CA LYS A 223 -12.93 1.45 13.12
C LYS A 223 -13.77 1.19 11.88
N TYR A 224 -13.45 0.16 11.09
CA TYR A 224 -14.10 -0.12 9.81
C TYR A 224 -14.68 -1.54 9.73
N THR A 225 -14.68 -2.28 10.85
CA THR A 225 -15.41 -3.54 10.99
C THR A 225 -16.92 -3.31 11.21
N SER A 226 -17.71 -4.39 11.10
CA SER A 226 -19.18 -4.50 10.90
C SER A 226 -20.06 -3.27 11.18
N GLU A 227 -19.93 -2.62 12.33
CA GLU A 227 -20.80 -1.51 12.74
C GLU A 227 -20.74 -0.32 11.76
N VAL A 228 -19.55 0.08 11.28
CA VAL A 228 -19.43 1.17 10.29
C VAL A 228 -19.86 0.72 8.89
N ARG A 229 -19.67 -0.57 8.57
CA ARG A 229 -20.13 -1.15 7.30
C ARG A 229 -21.66 -1.17 7.23
N ASP A 230 -22.33 -1.50 8.33
CA ASP A 230 -23.78 -1.58 8.40
C ASP A 230 -24.40 -0.18 8.36
N SER A 231 -23.80 0.81 9.02
CA SER A 231 -24.20 2.22 8.89
C SER A 231 -23.98 2.81 7.49
N LEU A 232 -22.87 2.48 6.82
CA LEU A 232 -22.64 2.91 5.43
C LEU A 232 -23.58 2.18 4.45
N ARG A 233 -23.90 0.91 4.71
CA ARG A 233 -24.89 0.15 3.92
C ARG A 233 -26.30 0.71 4.04
N SER A 234 -26.70 1.19 5.22
CA SER A 234 -28.02 1.80 5.38
C SER A 234 -28.13 3.15 4.68
N MET A 235 -27.03 3.90 4.52
CA MET A 235 -27.01 5.20 3.82
C MET A 235 -27.04 5.10 2.29
N VAL A 236 -26.70 3.95 1.70
CA VAL A 236 -26.59 3.75 0.24
C VAL A 236 -27.77 2.93 -0.32
N GLN A 237 -28.78 2.59 0.48
CA GLN A 237 -30.00 1.99 -0.06
C GLN A 237 -30.89 3.10 -0.63
N PRO A 238 -31.24 3.08 -1.93
CA PRO A 238 -32.36 3.86 -2.42
C PRO A 238 -33.62 3.33 -1.74
N GLU A 239 -34.44 4.20 -1.15
CA GLU A 239 -35.65 3.80 -0.42
C GLU A 239 -36.72 3.10 -1.28
N ASP A 240 -36.55 3.01 -2.61
CA ASP A 240 -37.50 2.34 -3.49
C ASP A 240 -36.81 1.43 -4.52
N SER A 241 -36.69 0.14 -4.19
CA SER A 241 -36.74 -0.93 -5.21
C SER A 241 -37.25 -2.23 -4.60
N LYS A 242 -38.57 -2.29 -4.46
CA LYS A 242 -39.29 -3.56 -4.37
C LYS A 242 -39.19 -4.27 -5.73
N GLU A 243 -38.13 -5.02 -5.96
CA GLU A 243 -38.15 -6.09 -6.95
C GLU A 243 -37.46 -7.34 -6.38
N GLU A 244 -38.29 -8.32 -6.03
CA GLU A 244 -37.90 -9.71 -5.94
C GLU A 244 -37.40 -10.19 -7.31
N SER A 245 -36.18 -10.73 -7.39
CA SER A 245 -35.92 -11.95 -8.16
C SER A 245 -34.48 -12.44 -8.03
N ALA A 246 -34.40 -13.69 -7.56
CA ALA A 246 -33.59 -14.81 -8.01
C ALA A 246 -32.08 -14.63 -8.32
N GLU A 247 -31.30 -15.45 -7.61
CA GLU A 247 -30.06 -16.12 -8.02
C GLU A 247 -28.87 -15.26 -8.49
N GLY A 248 -27.84 -15.22 -7.65
CA GLY A 248 -26.45 -15.21 -8.12
C GLY A 248 -25.80 -13.87 -8.46
N LYS A 249 -26.39 -12.72 -8.11
CA LYS A 249 -25.71 -11.43 -8.30
C LYS A 249 -24.74 -11.13 -7.16
N HIS A 250 -23.46 -11.46 -7.38
CA HIS A 250 -22.35 -10.88 -6.64
C HIS A 250 -22.49 -9.35 -6.68
N LYS A 251 -22.88 -8.75 -5.55
CA LYS A 251 -23.08 -7.31 -5.42
C LYS A 251 -21.75 -6.61 -5.69
N MET A 252 -21.66 -5.86 -6.80
CA MET A 252 -20.45 -5.14 -7.15
C MET A 252 -20.15 -4.08 -6.10
N PHE A 253 -19.07 -4.27 -5.35
CA PHE A 253 -18.46 -3.22 -4.54
C PHE A 253 -17.61 -2.37 -5.47
N CYS A 254 -18.01 -1.12 -5.69
CA CYS A 254 -17.25 -0.02 -6.31
C CYS A 254 -15.99 -0.42 -7.10
N ALA A 255 -16.01 -0.22 -8.42
CA ALA A 255 -14.88 -0.42 -9.34
C ALA A 255 -13.66 0.52 -9.09
N GLY A 256 -13.61 1.24 -7.96
CA GLY A 256 -12.51 2.13 -7.56
C GLY A 256 -11.32 1.44 -6.88
N CYS A 257 -11.29 0.10 -6.83
CA CYS A 257 -10.19 -0.73 -6.34
C CYS A 257 -10.28 -2.18 -6.88
N GLY A 258 -10.64 -2.36 -8.16
CA GLY A 258 -10.91 -3.68 -8.79
C GLY A 258 -9.76 -4.71 -8.78
N SER A 259 -8.63 -4.43 -8.13
CA SER A 259 -7.52 -5.35 -7.87
C SER A 259 -7.53 -5.96 -6.46
N LYS A 260 -8.47 -5.58 -5.59
CA LYS A 260 -8.56 -6.11 -4.22
C LYS A 260 -9.58 -7.23 -4.15
N VAL A 261 -9.15 -8.37 -3.62
CA VAL A 261 -10.00 -9.52 -3.31
C VAL A 261 -11.14 -9.06 -2.40
N GLY A 262 -12.39 -9.43 -2.75
CA GLY A 262 -13.55 -9.10 -1.93
C GLY A 262 -13.42 -9.64 -0.50
N PRO A 263 -14.01 -8.97 0.50
CA PRO A 263 -13.81 -9.33 1.91
C PRO A 263 -14.20 -10.78 2.23
N ASP A 264 -15.26 -11.29 1.59
CA ASP A 264 -15.73 -12.65 1.80
C ASP A 264 -14.74 -13.67 1.20
N VAL A 265 -14.32 -13.45 -0.05
CA VAL A 265 -13.31 -14.30 -0.72
C VAL A 265 -12.01 -14.32 0.07
N LEU A 266 -11.54 -13.15 0.53
CA LEU A 266 -10.32 -13.07 1.34
C LEU A 266 -10.49 -13.82 2.66
N SER A 267 -11.63 -13.66 3.34
CA SER A 267 -11.90 -14.34 4.61
C SER A 267 -11.94 -15.86 4.44
N SER A 268 -12.61 -16.35 3.40
CA SER A 268 -12.66 -17.78 3.08
C SER A 268 -11.27 -18.33 2.78
N VAL A 269 -10.47 -17.66 1.94
CA VAL A 269 -9.10 -18.08 1.63
C VAL A 269 -8.22 -18.09 2.89
N LEU A 270 -8.30 -17.05 3.73
CA LEU A 270 -7.54 -16.99 4.98
C LEU A 270 -7.95 -18.08 5.97
N GLN A 271 -9.23 -18.46 5.99
CA GLN A 271 -9.71 -19.56 6.83
C GLN A 271 -9.19 -20.91 6.33
N LEU A 272 -9.28 -21.17 5.03
CA LEU A 272 -8.71 -22.38 4.40
C LEU A 272 -7.21 -22.50 4.67
N LEU A 273 -6.46 -21.39 4.56
CA LEU A 273 -5.03 -21.39 4.84
C LEU A 273 -4.69 -21.63 6.32
N LYS A 274 -5.57 -21.23 7.25
CA LYS A 274 -5.41 -21.57 8.67
C LYS A 274 -5.66 -23.06 8.89
N GLU A 275 -6.71 -23.60 8.30
CA GLU A 275 -7.06 -25.02 8.42
C GLU A 275 -5.97 -25.91 7.81
N SER A 276 -5.37 -25.52 6.67
CA SER A 276 -4.26 -26.25 6.04
C SER A 276 -2.91 -26.05 6.72
N ALA A 277 -2.75 -25.05 7.59
CA ALA A 277 -1.52 -24.78 8.33
C ALA A 277 -1.37 -25.62 9.61
N TYR A 278 -2.46 -26.20 10.08
CA TYR A 278 -2.56 -26.92 11.35
C TYR A 278 -3.13 -28.35 11.17
N ALA A 279 -3.22 -28.83 9.94
CA ALA A 279 -3.50 -30.21 9.57
C ALA A 279 -2.20 -30.92 9.19
#